data_AF-A0A842LL82-F1
#
_entry.id   AF-A0A842LL82-F1
#
_cell.length_a   1.000
_cell.length_b   1.000
_cell.length_c   1.000
_cell.angle_alpha   90.00
_cell.angle_beta   90.00
_cell.angle_gamma   90.00
#
_symmetry.space_group_name_H-M   'P 1'
#
loop_
_entity.id
_entity.type
_entity.pdbx_description
1 polymer ?
#
loop_
_entity_poly.entity_id
_entity_poly.type
_entity_poly.pdbx_seq_one_letter_code
_entity_poly.pdbx_strand_id
1 'polypeptide(L)'
;MRFNPEEWKKLAESDFVSAWLKSREILREENVNRRYPRKRIRVGKEHPLFETIQRLREAYLRMGFSEVVNPVFIEEIDVRRQFGKEADAVLDRCFYLAGLPRPDVGMSEEKRREIERILG
;
A
#
# COMPACT_ATOMS: atom_id res chain seq x y z
N MET A 1 -15.50 -27.96 22.36
CA MET A 1 -16.40 -27.75 23.52
C MET A 1 -15.58 -27.10 24.62
N ARG A 2 -16.16 -26.30 25.51
CA ARG A 2 -15.50 -26.03 26.80
C ARG A 2 -15.74 -27.27 27.68
N PHE A 3 -14.71 -27.76 28.37
CA PHE A 3 -14.81 -28.88 29.31
C PHE A 3 -14.49 -28.40 30.73
N ASN A 4 -14.94 -29.13 31.75
CA ASN A 4 -14.75 -28.77 33.16
C ASN A 4 -13.41 -29.31 33.70
N PRO A 5 -12.43 -28.47 34.07
CA PRO A 5 -11.13 -28.95 34.54
C PRO A 5 -11.17 -29.76 35.85
N GLU A 6 -12.08 -29.48 36.77
CA GLU A 6 -12.13 -30.15 38.08
C GLU A 6 -12.58 -31.61 37.97
N GLU A 7 -13.52 -31.90 37.08
CA GLU A 7 -13.98 -33.25 36.80
C GLU A 7 -12.87 -34.10 36.18
N TRP A 8 -12.15 -33.54 35.21
CA TRP A 8 -11.03 -34.23 34.56
C TRP A 8 -9.84 -34.47 35.50
N LYS A 9 -9.60 -33.57 36.47
CA LYS A 9 -8.59 -33.79 37.52
C LYS A 9 -8.95 -34.99 38.39
N LYS A 10 -10.20 -35.07 38.87
CA LYS A 10 -10.67 -36.21 39.68
C LYS A 10 -10.60 -37.53 38.91
N LEU A 11 -10.95 -37.53 37.62
CA LEU A 11 -10.82 -38.70 36.75
C LEU A 11 -9.36 -39.13 36.57
N ALA A 12 -8.44 -38.17 36.36
CA ALA A 12 -7.02 -38.45 36.19
C ALA A 12 -6.34 -38.93 37.49
N GLU A 13 -6.78 -38.45 38.66
CA GLU A 13 -6.34 -38.93 39.97
C GLU A 13 -6.76 -40.38 40.23
N SER A 14 -7.92 -40.80 39.70
CA SER A 14 -8.42 -42.17 39.84
C SER A 14 -7.78 -43.16 38.87
N ASP A 15 -7.74 -42.84 37.57
CA ASP A 15 -7.07 -43.64 36.54
C ASP A 15 -6.66 -42.73 35.38
N PHE A 16 -5.37 -42.42 35.35
CA PHE A 16 -4.77 -41.54 34.37
C PHE A 16 -4.96 -42.02 32.93
N VAL A 17 -4.82 -43.32 32.67
CA VAL A 17 -4.80 -43.86 31.30
C VAL A 17 -6.19 -43.82 30.70
N SER A 18 -7.22 -44.22 31.45
CA SER A 18 -8.59 -44.16 30.96
C SER A 18 -9.09 -42.72 30.79
N ALA A 19 -8.72 -41.81 31.69
CA ALA A 19 -8.97 -40.39 31.52
C ALA A 19 -8.29 -39.86 30.23
N TRP A 20 -7.03 -40.20 30.00
CA TRP A 20 -6.35 -39.77 28.78
C TRP A 20 -7.00 -40.30 27.49
N LEU A 21 -7.44 -41.56 27.44
CA LEU A 21 -8.12 -42.12 26.27
C LEU A 21 -9.47 -41.46 25.99
N LYS A 22 -10.25 -41.16 27.03
CA LYS A 22 -11.55 -40.47 26.91
C LYS A 22 -11.42 -39.01 26.47
N SER A 23 -10.27 -38.38 26.70
CA SER A 23 -10.05 -36.96 26.34
C SER A 23 -10.27 -36.65 24.86
N ARG A 24 -10.25 -37.65 23.97
CA ARG A 24 -10.61 -37.51 22.55
C ARG A 24 -12.01 -36.91 22.34
N GLU A 25 -12.95 -37.17 23.25
CA GLU A 25 -14.33 -36.63 23.20
C GLU A 25 -14.36 -35.10 23.33
N ILE A 26 -13.33 -34.48 23.91
CA ILE A 26 -13.20 -33.02 24.04
C ILE A 26 -12.93 -32.37 22.68
N LEU A 27 -12.23 -33.08 21.79
CA LEU A 27 -11.86 -32.59 20.47
C LEU A 27 -13.12 -32.47 19.60
N ARG A 28 -13.30 -31.29 19.00
CA ARG A 28 -14.38 -31.09 18.04
C ARG A 28 -14.00 -31.75 16.71
N GLU A 29 -14.85 -32.63 16.21
CA GLU A 29 -14.73 -33.09 14.82
C GLU A 29 -15.04 -31.93 13.86
N GLU A 30 -14.03 -31.50 13.12
CA GLU A 30 -14.20 -30.51 12.06
C GLU A 30 -14.76 -31.15 10.79
N ASN A 31 -15.62 -30.41 10.07
CA ASN A 31 -16.11 -30.82 8.75
C ASN A 31 -14.92 -31.00 7.78
N VAL A 32 -15.01 -31.94 6.83
CA VAL A 32 -13.97 -32.20 5.81
C VAL A 32 -13.50 -30.92 5.11
N ASN A 33 -14.39 -29.97 4.85
CA ASN A 33 -14.05 -28.68 4.23
C ASN A 33 -13.26 -27.72 5.13
N ARG A 34 -13.27 -27.95 6.45
CA ARG A 34 -12.54 -27.17 7.46
C ARG A 34 -11.34 -27.93 8.03
N ARG A 35 -10.99 -29.09 7.46
CA ARG A 35 -9.75 -29.81 7.78
C ARG A 35 -8.60 -29.27 6.94
N TYR A 36 -7.38 -29.44 7.44
CA TYR A 36 -6.18 -29.20 6.66
C TYR A 36 -6.13 -30.16 5.46
N PRO A 37 -5.74 -29.76 4.24
CA PRO A 37 -5.12 -28.48 3.84
C PRO A 37 -6.12 -27.40 3.36
N ARG A 38 -7.43 -27.63 3.47
CA ARG A 38 -8.48 -26.69 3.03
C ARG A 38 -8.62 -25.51 4.00
N LYS A 39 -8.48 -25.78 5.30
CA LYS A 39 -8.31 -24.73 6.31
C LYS A 39 -6.90 -24.15 6.23
N ARG A 40 -6.78 -23.02 5.54
CA ARG A 40 -5.53 -22.25 5.44
C ARG A 40 -5.64 -20.99 6.27
N ILE A 41 -4.59 -20.71 7.02
CA ILE A 41 -4.38 -19.41 7.65
C ILE A 41 -3.81 -18.49 6.57
N ARG A 42 -4.49 -17.37 6.30
CA ARG A 42 -4.00 -16.37 5.35
C ARG A 42 -3.19 -15.34 6.10
N VAL A 43 -2.04 -14.99 5.54
CA VAL A 43 -1.16 -13.92 6.03
C VAL A 43 -0.95 -12.90 4.93
N GLY A 44 -0.66 -11.65 5.31
CA GLY A 44 -0.27 -10.62 4.35
C GLY A 44 1.00 -11.02 3.60
N LYS A 45 1.07 -10.65 2.32
CA LYS A 45 2.26 -10.84 1.49
C LYS A 45 2.75 -9.49 1.04
N GLU A 46 4.05 -9.28 1.09
CA GLU A 46 4.68 -8.10 0.55
C GLU A 46 4.70 -8.12 -0.98
N HIS A 47 4.72 -6.93 -1.58
CA HIS A 47 4.92 -6.79 -3.01
C HIS A 47 6.43 -6.74 -3.29
N PRO A 48 6.94 -7.48 -4.27
CA PRO A 48 8.39 -7.64 -4.50
C PRO A 48 9.12 -6.30 -4.71
N LEU A 49 8.46 -5.34 -5.37
CA LEU A 49 9.01 -3.99 -5.54
C LEU A 49 9.24 -3.28 -4.20
N PHE A 50 8.25 -3.30 -3.30
CA PHE A 50 8.36 -2.59 -2.02
C PHE A 50 9.30 -3.29 -1.05
N GLU A 51 9.35 -4.63 -1.09
CA GLU A 51 10.38 -5.40 -0.39
C GLU A 51 11.78 -5.01 -0.85
N THR A 52 11.99 -4.89 -2.17
CA THR A 52 13.28 -4.48 -2.75
C THR A 52 13.65 -3.05 -2.34
N ILE A 53 12.70 -2.11 -2.38
CA ILE A 53 12.92 -0.73 -1.90
C ILE A 53 13.36 -0.75 -0.44
N GLN A 54 12.68 -1.51 0.43
CA GLN A 54 13.03 -1.58 1.84
C GLN A 54 14.44 -2.13 2.05
N ARG A 55 14.82 -3.18 1.32
CA ARG A 55 16.18 -3.74 1.38
C ARG A 55 17.25 -2.76 0.91
N LEU A 56 16.97 -1.94 -0.12
CA LEU A 56 17.89 -0.89 -0.56
C LEU A 56 18.05 0.21 0.48
N ARG A 57 16.96 0.63 1.13
CA ARG A 57 17.02 1.60 2.23
C ARG A 57 17.94 1.12 3.35
N GLU A 58 17.76 -0.13 3.79
CA GLU A 58 18.61 -0.74 4.81
C GLU A 58 20.07 -0.84 4.38
N ALA A 59 20.34 -1.16 3.11
CA ALA A 59 21.69 -1.22 2.58
C ALA A 59 22.40 0.14 2.63
N TYR A 60 21.74 1.22 2.19
CA TYR A 60 22.28 2.57 2.26
C TYR A 60 22.57 3.01 3.70
N LEU A 61 21.64 2.74 4.63
CA LEU A 61 21.83 3.06 6.05
C LEU A 61 23.05 2.33 6.64
N ARG A 62 23.25 1.05 6.30
CA ARG A 62 24.41 0.27 6.75
C ARG A 62 25.74 0.80 6.22
N MET A 63 25.72 1.46 5.07
CA MET A 63 26.91 2.13 4.50
C MET A 63 27.18 3.51 5.12
N GLY A 64 26.33 3.98 6.05
CA GLY A 64 26.47 5.28 6.72
C GLY A 64 25.80 6.45 6.00
N PHE A 65 25.03 6.20 4.94
CA PHE A 65 24.23 7.24 4.30
C PHE A 65 23.04 7.61 5.17
N SER A 66 22.63 8.88 5.12
CA SER A 66 21.40 9.37 5.76
C SER A 66 20.27 9.42 4.75
N GLU A 67 19.09 8.92 5.12
CA GLU A 67 17.92 8.98 4.27
C GLU A 67 17.40 10.42 4.15
N VAL A 68 17.07 10.84 2.93
CA VAL A 68 16.58 12.19 2.62
C VAL A 68 15.42 12.12 1.63
N VAL A 69 14.58 13.15 1.62
CA VAL A 69 13.48 13.30 0.65
C VAL A 69 13.77 14.51 -0.23
N ASN A 70 14.07 14.24 -1.50
CA ASN A 70 14.34 15.29 -2.48
C ASN A 70 13.05 15.78 -3.14
N PRO A 71 13.04 17.01 -3.69
CA PRO A 71 11.93 17.50 -4.50
C PRO A 71 11.64 16.58 -5.69
N VAL A 72 10.36 16.23 -5.89
CA VAL A 72 9.91 15.42 -7.04
C VAL A 72 9.56 16.30 -8.23
N PHE A 73 8.93 17.45 -7.97
CA PHE A 73 8.64 18.46 -8.98
C PHE A 73 9.74 19.51 -8.96
N ILE A 74 10.36 19.74 -10.12
CA ILE A 74 11.45 20.69 -10.31
C ILE A 74 11.16 21.57 -11.53
N GLU A 75 11.77 22.73 -11.56
CA GLU A 75 11.69 23.63 -12.71
C GLU A 75 12.69 23.21 -13.80
N GLU A 76 12.36 23.47 -15.06
CA GLU A 76 13.26 23.12 -16.18
C GLU A 76 14.62 23.83 -16.09
N ILE A 77 14.68 24.97 -15.41
CA ILE A 77 15.93 25.71 -15.21
C ILE A 77 16.96 24.90 -14.41
N ASP A 78 16.54 24.04 -13.50
CA ASP A 78 17.47 23.21 -12.71
C ASP A 78 18.07 22.10 -13.58
N VAL A 79 17.32 21.59 -14.56
CA VAL A 79 17.85 20.67 -15.59
C VAL A 79 18.83 21.42 -16.48
N ARG A 80 18.49 22.64 -16.94
CA ARG A 80 19.40 23.48 -17.72
C ARG A 80 20.70 23.81 -16.98
N ARG A 81 20.63 24.05 -15.66
CA ARG A 81 21.82 24.28 -14.81
C ARG A 81 22.72 23.05 -14.69
N GLN A 82 22.14 21.85 -14.66
CA GLN A 82 22.91 20.60 -14.54
C GLN A 82 23.51 20.11 -15.87
N PHE A 83 22.78 20.25 -16.97
CA PHE A 83 23.14 19.68 -18.29
C PHE A 83 23.63 20.71 -19.32
N GLY A 84 23.48 22.01 -19.06
CA GLY A 84 23.93 23.07 -19.96
C GLY A 84 23.30 22.95 -21.35
N LYS A 85 24.12 22.74 -22.38
CA LYS A 85 23.68 22.64 -23.79
C LYS A 85 22.94 21.33 -24.11
N GLU A 86 23.15 20.28 -23.32
CA GLU A 86 22.47 18.98 -23.53
C GLU A 86 21.08 18.94 -22.90
N ALA A 87 20.71 19.97 -22.14
CA ALA A 87 19.47 20.01 -21.38
C ALA A 87 18.23 19.87 -22.27
N ASP A 88 18.21 20.46 -23.46
CA ASP A 88 17.05 20.41 -24.35
C ASP A 88 16.74 18.97 -24.81
N ALA A 89 17.76 18.12 -25.00
CA ALA A 89 17.56 16.69 -25.30
C ALA A 89 17.06 15.89 -24.07
N VAL A 90 17.45 16.31 -22.86
CA VAL A 90 16.98 15.69 -21.61
C VAL A 90 15.54 16.09 -21.30
N LEU A 91 15.13 17.32 -21.62
CA LEU A 91 13.77 17.82 -21.37
C LEU A 91 12.73 17.13 -22.27
N ASP A 92 13.13 16.63 -23.44
CA ASP A 92 12.24 15.90 -24.36
C ASP A 92 11.66 14.59 -23.77
N ARG A 93 12.39 13.94 -22.85
CA ARG A 93 11.93 12.74 -22.14
C ARG A 93 11.20 13.03 -20.82
N CYS A 94 11.03 14.30 -20.45
CA CYS A 94 10.40 14.71 -19.20
C CYS A 94 8.90 15.00 -19.39
N PHE A 95 8.11 14.79 -18.34
CA PHE A 95 6.71 15.16 -18.32
C PHE A 95 6.54 16.56 -17.73
N TYR A 96 5.90 17.45 -18.47
CA TYR A 96 5.54 18.78 -17.99
C TYR A 96 4.18 18.75 -17.30
N LEU A 97 4.08 19.47 -16.19
CA LEU A 97 2.80 19.70 -15.52
C LEU A 97 2.06 20.83 -16.21
N ALA A 98 0.88 20.53 -16.75
CA ALA A 98 -0.05 21.53 -17.27
C ALA A 98 -1.21 21.74 -16.30
N GLY A 99 -1.71 22.96 -16.23
CA GLY A 99 -2.94 23.32 -15.52
C GLY A 99 -3.96 23.89 -16.50
N LEU A 100 -5.24 23.66 -16.24
CA LEU A 100 -6.30 24.30 -17.02
C LEU A 100 -6.30 25.81 -16.72
N PRO A 101 -6.18 26.68 -17.75
CA PRO A 101 -6.26 28.11 -17.52
C PRO A 101 -7.67 28.48 -17.07
N ARG A 102 -7.79 29.54 -16.28
CA ARG A 102 -9.13 30.11 -16.01
C ARG A 102 -9.69 30.67 -17.33
N PRO A 103 -10.96 30.40 -17.64
CA PRO A 103 -11.56 30.92 -18.86
C PRO A 103 -11.59 32.44 -18.80
N ASP A 104 -11.10 33.09 -19.86
CA ASP A 104 -11.27 34.53 -20.01
C ASP A 104 -12.70 34.82 -20.48
N VAL A 105 -13.59 35.06 -19.52
CA VAL A 105 -14.99 35.43 -19.76
C VAL A 105 -15.15 36.91 -20.09
N GLY A 106 -14.10 37.72 -19.96
CA GLY A 106 -14.17 39.18 -19.97
C GLY A 106 -13.94 39.84 -21.33
N MET A 107 -13.36 39.17 -22.33
CA MET A 107 -12.94 39.83 -23.59
C MET A 107 -13.16 39.00 -24.86
N SER A 108 -14.24 38.24 -24.98
CA SER A 108 -14.67 37.86 -26.33
C SER A 108 -15.37 39.07 -26.96
N GLU A 109 -14.79 39.62 -28.02
CA GLU A 109 -15.44 40.63 -28.88
C GLU A 109 -16.83 40.14 -29.35
N GLU A 110 -17.07 38.83 -29.44
CA GLU A 110 -18.41 38.30 -29.70
C GLU A 110 -19.39 38.61 -28.58
N LYS A 111 -19.01 38.37 -27.31
CA LYS A 111 -19.85 38.70 -26.15
C LYS A 111 -20.10 40.20 -26.05
N ARG A 112 -19.09 41.01 -26.37
CA ARG A 112 -19.23 42.48 -26.38
C ARG A 112 -20.22 42.93 -27.46
N ARG A 113 -20.09 42.42 -28.68
CA ARG A 113 -21.04 42.68 -29.78
C ARG A 113 -22.44 42.16 -29.47
N GLU A 114 -22.57 41.04 -28.77
CA GLU A 114 -23.86 40.51 -28.34
C GLU A 114 -24.54 41.44 -27.33
N ILE A 115 -23.78 41.95 -26.35
CA ILE A 115 -24.26 42.92 -25.38
C ILE A 115 -24.62 44.26 -26.06
N GLU A 116 -23.77 44.78 -26.95
CA GLU A 116 -24.06 45.99 -27.73
C GLU A 116 -25.32 45.84 -28.59
N ARG A 117 -25.52 44.67 -29.21
CA ARG A 117 -26.74 44.37 -29.99
C ARG A 117 -28.00 44.31 -29.12
N ILE A 118 -27.88 43.96 -27.84
CA ILE A 118 -29.00 43.98 -26.88
C ILE A 118 -29.27 45.41 -26.37
N LEU A 119 -28.24 46.24 -26.21
CA LEU A 119 -28.35 47.59 -25.66
C LEU A 119 -28.75 48.66 -26.68
N GLY A 120 -28.53 48.44 -27.98
CA GLY A 120 -28.89 49.36 -29.07
C GLY A 120 -27.74 50.28 -29.46
#